data_AF-A0A380EH06-F1
#
_entry.id   AF-A0A380EH06-F1
#
_cell.length_a   1.000
_cell.length_b   1.000
_cell.length_c   1.000
_cell.angle_alpha   90.00
_cell.angle_beta   90.00
_cell.angle_gamma   90.00
#
_symmetry.space_group_name_H-M   'P 1'
#
loop_
_entity.id
_entity.type
_entity.pdbx_description
1 polymer ?
#
loop_
_entity_poly.entity_id
_entity_poly.type
_entity_poly.pdbx_seq_one_letter_code
_entity_poly.pdbx_strand_id
1 'polypeptide(L)' 'MNIIMNDLIELMDPHYIEVWGKFTPRGGISIDPYTNYGRPNSKYEKMAEHRLMNHDLYPEKIDNR' A
#
# COMPACT_ATOMS: atom_id res chain seq x y z
N MET A 1 -4.25 -7.29 -2.83
CA MET A 1 -2.97 -6.60 -2.57
C MET A 1 -2.11 -7.33 -1.55
N ASN A 2 -2.63 -7.72 -0.37
CA ASN A 2 -1.83 -8.42 0.65
C ASN A 2 -1.14 -9.71 0.17
N ILE A 3 -1.80 -10.53 -0.65
CA ILE A 3 -1.16 -11.75 -1.22
C ILE A 3 0.10 -11.38 -2.01
N ILE A 4 -0.01 -10.41 -2.93
CA ILE A 4 1.13 -9.89 -3.71
C ILE A 4 2.25 -9.41 -2.78
N MET A 5 1.91 -8.65 -1.74
CA MET A 5 2.90 -8.14 -0.79
C MET A 5 3.58 -9.30 -0.03
N ASN A 6 2.82 -10.29 0.43
CA ASN A 6 3.35 -11.42 1.19
C ASN A 6 4.30 -12.28 0.35
N ASP A 7 3.93 -12.60 -0.89
CA ASP A 7 4.78 -13.39 -1.80
C ASP A 7 6.10 -12.66 -2.09
N LEU A 8 6.06 -11.32 -2.21
CA LEU A 8 7.23 -10.47 -2.40
C LEU A 8 8.09 -10.36 -1.13
N ILE A 9 7.47 -10.32 0.06
CA ILE A 9 8.18 -10.35 1.33
C ILE A 9 8.94 -11.66 1.49
N GLU A 10 8.28 -12.79 1.21
CA GLU A 10 8.89 -14.12 1.29
C GLU A 10 10.06 -14.27 0.32
N LEU A 11 9.91 -13.80 -0.92
CA LEU A 11 10.93 -13.92 -1.95
C LEU A 11 12.18 -13.07 -1.65
N MET A 12 12.01 -11.87 -1.09
CA MET A 12 13.08 -10.86 -1.05
C MET A 12 13.61 -10.53 0.36
N ASP A 13 12.92 -10.90 1.45
CA ASP A 13 13.17 -10.40 2.80
C ASP A 13 13.46 -8.88 2.83
N PRO A 14 12.57 -8.03 2.28
CA PRO A 14 12.87 -6.63 2.08
C PRO A 14 12.92 -5.89 3.41
N HIS A 15 13.75 -4.84 3.46
CA HIS A 15 13.73 -3.92 4.60
C HIS A 15 12.40 -3.15 4.70
N TYR A 16 11.84 -2.73 3.56
CA TYR A 16 10.58 -2.02 3.44
C TYR A 16 9.94 -2.35 2.09
N ILE A 17 8.61 -2.45 2.03
CA ILE A 17 7.85 -2.58 0.78
C ILE A 17 6.45 -1.97 0.95
N GLU A 18 5.88 -1.47 -0.14
CA GLU A 18 4.48 -1.06 -0.21
C GLU A 18 3.85 -1.49 -1.52
N VAL A 19 2.56 -1.76 -1.48
CA VAL A 19 1.75 -2.21 -2.61
C VAL A 19 0.47 -1.39 -2.62
N TRP A 20 0.33 -0.52 -3.64
CA TRP A 20 -0.85 0.32 -3.85
C TRP A 20 -1.55 -0.09 -5.14
N GLY A 21 -2.78 -0.58 -5.02
CA GLY A 21 -3.64 -0.88 -6.15
C GLY A 21 -4.59 0.27 -6.43
N LYS A 22 -4.81 0.58 -7.70
CA LYS A 22 -5.87 1.49 -8.14
C LYS A 22 -6.75 0.76 -9.15
N PHE A 23 -8.01 0.51 -8.79
CA PHE A 23 -8.89 -0.34 -9.61
C PHE A 23 -9.92 0.49 -10.37
N THR A 24 -10.13 0.14 -11.64
CA THR A 24 -11.20 0.73 -12.45
C THR A 24 -12.57 0.51 -11.79
N PRO A 25 -13.51 1.46 -11.92
CA PRO A 25 -14.78 1.40 -11.22
C PRO A 25 -15.64 0.19 -11.63
N ARG A 26 -16.44 -0.28 -10.68
CA ARG A 26 -17.57 -1.20 -10.90
C ARG A 26 -18.78 -0.63 -10.15
N GLY A 27 -19.89 -0.45 -10.86
CA GLY A 27 -21.05 0.24 -10.28
C GLY A 27 -20.78 1.70 -9.90
N GLY A 28 -19.85 2.37 -10.58
CA GLY A 28 -19.47 3.77 -10.31
C GLY A 28 -18.48 3.97 -9.15
N ILE A 29 -18.05 2.90 -8.49
CA ILE A 29 -17.09 2.94 -7.35
C ILE A 29 -15.78 2.27 -7.76
N SER A 30 -14.66 2.99 -7.63
CA SER A 30 -13.31 2.43 -7.64
C SER A 30 -12.87 2.04 -6.23
N ILE A 31 -11.94 1.10 -6.13
CA ILE A 31 -11.39 0.64 -4.84
C ILE A 31 -9.88 0.69 -4.96
N ASP A 32 -9.24 1.51 -4.12
CA ASP A 32 -7.80 1.74 -4.21
C ASP A 32 -7.08 1.23 -2.94
N PRO A 33 -6.90 -0.09 -2.80
CA PRO A 33 -6.29 -0.68 -1.60
C PRO A 33 -4.79 -0.38 -1.51
N TYR A 34 -4.35 0.06 -0.34
CA TYR A 34 -2.94 0.24 0.02
C TYR A 34 -2.55 -0.71 1.15
N THR A 35 -1.34 -1.28 1.07
CA THR A 35 -0.72 -2.05 2.15
C THR A 35 0.78 -1.81 2.12
N ASN A 36 1.41 -1.85 3.29
CA ASN A 36 2.85 -1.72 3.42
C ASN A 36 3.40 -2.62 4.51
N TYR A 37 4.72 -2.82 4.47
CA TYR A 37 5.47 -3.61 5.43
C TYR A 37 6.81 -2.94 5.70
N GLY A 38 7.20 -2.96 6.97
CA GLY A 38 8.54 -2.61 7.41
C GLY A 38 9.10 -3.74 8.25
N ARG A 39 10.39 -4.05 8.07
CA ARG A 39 11.04 -5.12 8.82
C ARG A 39 10.89 -4.89 10.33
N PRO A 40 10.38 -5.88 11.10
CA PRO A 40 10.17 -5.73 12.54
C PRO A 40 11.46 -5.37 13.29
N ASN A 41 11.33 -4.62 14.39
CA ASN A 41 12.43 -4.18 15.25
C ASN A 41 13.50 -3.36 14.50
N SER A 42 13.09 -2.65 13.46
CA SER A 42 13.99 -1.82 12.66
C SER A 42 13.40 -0.43 12.43
N LYS A 43 14.22 0.49 11.91
CA LYS A 43 13.73 1.81 11.49
C LYS A 43 12.64 1.74 10.41
N TYR A 44 12.55 0.64 9.68
CA TYR A 44 11.60 0.48 8.58
C TYR A 44 10.17 0.20 9.06
N GLU A 45 10.00 -0.37 10.24
CA GLU A 45 8.69 -0.52 10.89
C GLU A 45 8.06 0.85 11.15
N LYS A 46 8.81 1.76 11.76
CA LYS A 46 8.39 3.17 11.95
C LYS A 46 8.15 3.90 10.63
N MET A 47 8.90 3.55 9.58
CA MET A 47 8.67 4.09 8.25
C MET A 47 7.33 3.61 7.67
N ALA A 48 6.99 2.33 7.83
CA ALA A 48 5.70 1.78 7.41
C ALA A 48 4.53 2.43 8.16
N GLU A 49 4.64 2.57 9.49
CA GLU A 49 3.67 3.31 10.30
C GLU A 49 3.52 4.76 9.84
N HIS A 50 4.62 5.49 9.68
CA HIS A 50 4.59 6.89 9.25
C HIS A 50 3.93 7.02 7.86
N ARG A 51 4.29 6.16 6.90
CA ARG A 51 3.72 6.21 5.56
C ARG A 51 2.24 5.82 5.55
N LEU A 52 1.82 4.89 6.40
CA LEU A 52 0.42 4.52 6.55
C LEU A 52 -0.40 5.66 7.16
N MET A 53 0.10 6.31 8.23
CA MET A 53 -0.59 7.43 8.88
C MET A 53 -0.75 8.65 7.96
N ASN A 54 0.20 8.84 7.03
CA ASN A 54 0.17 9.95 6.07
C ASN A 54 -0.27 9.50 4.68
N HIS A 55 -0.80 8.28 4.55
CA HIS A 55 -1.21 7.76 3.26
C HIS A 55 -2.43 8.54 2.73
N ASP A 56 -2.32 9.00 1.50
CA ASP A 56 -3.42 9.63 0.74
C ASP A 56 -4.11 10.81 1.46
N LEU A 57 -3.35 11.61 2.23
CA LEU A 57 -3.86 12.83 2.88
C LEU A 57 -4.46 13.85 1.89
N TYR A 58 -4.01 13.79 0.64
CA TYR A 58 -4.48 14.63 -0.45
C TYR A 58 -4.88 13.72 -1.62
N PRO A 59 -6.08 13.14 -1.59
CA PRO A 59 -6.52 12.21 -2.61
C PRO A 59 -6.61 12.90 -3.97
N GLU A 60 -6.30 12.14 -5.02
CA GLU A 60 -6.44 12.63 -6.38
C GLU A 60 -7.91 12.75 -6.80
N LYS A 61 -8.17 13.61 -7.80
CA LYS A 61 -9.52 13.71 -8.36
C LYS A 61 -9.80 12.52 -9.27
N ILE A 62 -10.82 11.74 -8.95
CA ILE A 62 -11.36 10.65 -9.78
C ILE A 62 -12.76 11.03 -10.28
N ASP A 63 -12.94 11.14 -11.59
CA ASP A 63 -14.23 11.47 -12.22
C ASP A 63 -14.81 10.35 -13.09
N ASN A 64 -14.16 9.17 -13.10
CA ASN A 64 -14.54 7.98 -13.88
C ASN A 64 -14.64 8.26 -15.39
N ARG A 65 -13.81 9.15 -15.95
CA ARG A 65 -13.79 9.52 -17.37
C ARG A 65 -12.39 9.54 -17.97
#